data_AF-A0A957YUF3-F1
#
_entry.id   AF-A0A957YUF3-F1
#
_cell.length_a   1.000
_cell.length_b   1.000
_cell.length_c   1.000
_cell.angle_alpha   90.00
_cell.angle_beta   90.00
_cell.angle_gamma   90.00
#
_symmetry.space_group_name_H-M   'P 1'
#
loop_
_entity.id
_entity.type
_entity.pdbx_description
1 polymer ?
#
loop_
_entity_poly.entity_id
_entity_poly.type
_entity_poly.pdbx_seq_one_letter_code
_entity_poly.pdbx_strand_id
1 'polypeptide(L)'
;MALSWPLLPIVISALLLFAGWMPLLAFHDSHVPQAAPALLGTATASSSAISLASAVPTDGVTITYFLPLIAQNSALPVTAVTPQAVWSADWWQWAERLSNAPIVAEGNVDCGLGQSGDLWFLAGTTGEQPVVRTCTVPADKIFLVPIHTVAWGNEGSETLSVPEKRAALDGVYSAQEPGLLNSKLCRLESSVDGHAFSNMRLQSPTFPHKGDPEGVADGFWFAFRASEGSHEVRFRGTLCDFNSNAPINDVDVTYQLTVEAPNRDPGA
;
A
#
# COMPACT_ATOMS: atom_id res chain seq x y z
N MET A 1 -6.60 39.33 -13.94
CA MET A 1 -5.41 39.19 -14.80
C MET A 1 -5.20 37.70 -15.02
N ALA A 2 -5.67 37.18 -16.15
CA ALA A 2 -5.51 35.79 -16.53
C ALA A 2 -4.16 35.65 -17.24
N LEU A 3 -3.21 34.91 -16.66
CA LEU A 3 -2.00 34.51 -17.38
C LEU A 3 -2.38 33.39 -18.34
N SER A 4 -2.48 33.71 -19.63
CA SER A 4 -2.52 32.74 -20.71
C SER A 4 -1.11 32.16 -20.91
N TRP A 5 -0.92 30.89 -20.57
CA TRP A 5 0.31 30.16 -20.85
C TRP A 5 0.34 29.75 -22.32
N PRO A 6 1.45 29.96 -23.06
CA PRO A 6 1.55 29.51 -24.44
C PRO A 6 1.67 27.98 -24.47
N LEU A 7 0.78 27.33 -25.23
CA LEU A 7 0.82 25.92 -25.55
C LEU A 7 2.05 25.62 -26.41
N LEU A 8 3.19 25.31 -25.79
CA LEU A 8 4.22 24.51 -26.46
C LEU A 8 3.74 23.05 -26.48
N PRO A 9 4.06 22.27 -27.53
CA PRO A 9 3.76 20.85 -27.56
C PRO A 9 4.66 20.13 -26.55
N ILE A 10 4.17 19.98 -25.31
CA ILE A 10 4.76 19.13 -24.29
C ILE A 10 4.61 17.69 -24.81
N VAL A 11 5.71 17.08 -25.23
CA VAL A 11 5.78 15.65 -25.54
C VAL A 11 5.74 14.94 -24.19
N ILE A 12 4.55 14.49 -23.78
CA ILE A 12 4.31 13.84 -22.48
C ILE A 12 5.04 12.49 -22.45
N SER A 13 6.25 12.46 -21.89
CA SER A 13 6.96 11.21 -21.56
C SER A 13 6.53 10.60 -20.22
N ALA A 14 5.65 11.28 -19.46
CA ALA A 14 5.14 10.81 -18.17
C ALA A 14 4.26 9.54 -18.25
N LEU A 15 3.93 9.04 -19.46
CA LEU A 15 3.06 7.87 -19.66
C LEU A 15 3.73 6.65 -20.31
N LEU A 16 5.03 6.68 -20.63
CA LEU A 16 5.70 5.55 -21.31
C LEU A 16 6.11 4.39 -20.37
N LEU A 17 5.30 4.10 -19.36
CA LEU A 17 5.24 2.78 -18.72
C LEU A 17 3.90 2.06 -18.95
N PHE A 18 2.97 2.62 -19.74
CA PHE A 18 1.61 2.08 -19.91
C PHE A 18 1.24 1.56 -21.31
N ALA A 19 2.19 1.50 -22.24
CA ALA A 19 1.90 1.11 -23.63
C ALA A 19 2.88 0.06 -24.15
N GLY A 20 3.10 -1.00 -23.38
CA GLY A 20 3.81 -2.18 -23.83
C GLY A 20 2.90 -3.41 -23.82
N TRP A 21 2.49 -3.87 -25.01
CA TRP A 21 1.99 -5.22 -25.30
C TRP A 21 0.47 -5.47 -25.09
N MET A 22 -0.32 -5.26 -26.15
CA MET A 22 -1.63 -5.90 -26.34
C MET A 22 -1.57 -6.86 -27.53
N PRO A 23 -1.87 -8.16 -27.38
CA PRO A 23 -2.53 -8.93 -28.42
C PRO A 23 -4.04 -8.88 -28.22
N LEU A 24 -4.75 -8.49 -29.28
CA LEU A 24 -6.20 -8.59 -29.41
C LEU A 24 -6.68 -10.02 -29.15
N LEU A 25 -7.57 -10.22 -28.17
CA LEU A 25 -8.55 -11.30 -28.23
C LEU A 25 -9.90 -10.85 -27.66
N ALA A 26 -10.93 -11.26 -28.41
CA ALA A 26 -12.30 -10.80 -28.34
C ALA A 26 -13.05 -11.36 -27.12
N PHE A 27 -13.85 -10.50 -26.48
CA PHE A 27 -14.87 -10.89 -25.52
C PHE A 27 -16.04 -11.59 -26.23
N HIS A 28 -16.46 -12.75 -25.70
CA HIS A 28 -17.75 -13.36 -26.00
C HIS A 28 -18.57 -13.49 -24.71
N ASP A 29 -19.88 -13.46 -24.90
CA ASP A 29 -20.94 -13.02 -24.01
C ASP A 29 -21.17 -13.79 -22.68
N SER A 30 -21.50 -13.00 -21.66
CA SER A 30 -22.66 -13.09 -20.75
C SER A 30 -23.20 -14.46 -20.33
N HIS A 31 -23.24 -14.73 -19.01
CA HIS A 31 -24.43 -15.31 -18.33
C HIS A 31 -24.49 -14.96 -16.83
N VAL A 32 -25.52 -14.19 -16.48
CA VAL A 32 -26.03 -13.95 -15.12
C VAL A 32 -27.04 -15.04 -14.76
N PRO A 33 -27.13 -15.50 -13.50
CA PRO A 33 -28.44 -15.88 -12.96
C PRO A 33 -28.78 -15.21 -11.61
N GLN A 34 -30.09 -15.17 -11.39
CA GLN A 34 -30.87 -14.41 -10.41
C GLN A 34 -30.75 -14.88 -8.96
N ALA A 35 -31.08 -13.95 -8.06
CA ALA A 35 -31.31 -14.15 -6.63
C ALA A 35 -32.69 -14.77 -6.33
N ALA A 36 -32.78 -15.46 -5.18
CA ALA A 36 -34.02 -15.89 -4.51
C ALA A 36 -33.88 -15.72 -2.97
N PRO A 37 -34.99 -15.66 -2.21
CA PRO A 37 -35.12 -14.76 -1.06
C PRO A 37 -34.85 -15.36 0.34
N ALA A 38 -34.89 -14.44 1.30
CA ALA A 38 -34.57 -14.53 2.73
C ALA A 38 -35.34 -15.57 3.56
N LEU A 39 -34.71 -16.00 4.66
CA LEU A 39 -35.36 -16.58 5.84
C LEU A 39 -34.76 -15.95 7.11
N LEU A 40 -35.61 -15.26 7.88
CA LEU A 40 -35.31 -14.82 9.24
C LEU A 40 -35.26 -16.04 10.17
N GLY A 41 -34.14 -16.22 10.87
CA GLY A 41 -34.00 -17.18 11.97
C GLY A 41 -33.69 -16.43 13.27
N THR A 42 -34.65 -16.41 14.19
CA THR A 42 -34.50 -15.90 15.56
C THR A 42 -33.66 -16.87 16.40
N ALA A 43 -32.50 -16.44 16.88
CA ALA A 43 -31.69 -17.21 17.83
C ALA A 43 -32.22 -17.00 19.26
N THR A 44 -32.88 -18.02 19.82
CA THR A 44 -33.20 -18.11 21.25
C THR A 44 -32.00 -18.69 22.00
N ALA A 45 -31.54 -17.99 23.03
CA ALA A 45 -30.48 -18.46 23.92
C ALA A 45 -30.98 -19.62 24.79
N SER A 46 -30.29 -20.76 24.72
CA SER A 46 -30.53 -21.91 25.59
C SER A 46 -29.63 -21.82 26.84
N SER A 47 -30.22 -21.53 28.00
CA SER A 47 -29.57 -21.70 29.29
C SER A 47 -29.68 -23.16 29.74
N SER A 48 -28.55 -23.86 29.84
CA SER A 48 -28.51 -25.17 30.49
C SER A 48 -28.21 -24.98 31.98
N ALA A 49 -29.13 -25.44 32.83
CA ALA A 49 -28.95 -25.50 34.27
C ALA A 49 -27.98 -26.63 34.64
N ILE A 50 -26.98 -26.32 35.47
CA ILE A 50 -26.05 -27.31 36.03
C ILE A 50 -26.67 -27.85 37.33
N SER A 51 -26.76 -29.19 37.42
CA SER A 51 -27.24 -29.94 38.59
C SER A 51 -26.48 -29.59 39.87
N LEU A 52 -27.22 -29.35 40.95
CA LEU A 52 -26.70 -29.30 42.31
C LEU A 52 -26.54 -30.72 42.85
N ALA A 53 -25.29 -31.19 42.97
CA ALA A 53 -24.95 -32.31 43.84
C ALA A 53 -24.66 -31.77 45.24
N SER A 54 -25.46 -32.17 46.22
CA SER A 54 -25.26 -31.86 47.63
C SER A 54 -24.07 -32.65 48.19
N ALA A 55 -22.99 -31.96 48.56
CA ALA A 55 -21.85 -32.50 49.29
C ALA A 55 -21.83 -31.97 50.73
N VAL A 56 -21.52 -32.89 51.65
CA VAL A 56 -21.47 -32.75 53.12
C VAL A 56 -20.41 -31.70 53.55
N PRO A 57 -20.65 -30.89 54.60
CA PRO A 57 -19.67 -29.90 55.04
C PRO A 57 -18.56 -30.59 55.84
N THR A 58 -17.32 -30.50 55.36
CA THR A 58 -16.12 -30.70 56.16
C THR A 58 -15.46 -29.34 56.34
N ASP A 59 -15.27 -28.92 57.59
CA ASP A 59 -14.62 -27.66 57.96
C ASP A 59 -13.20 -27.58 57.35
N GLY A 60 -13.12 -26.89 56.21
CA GLY A 60 -11.88 -26.58 55.52
C GLY A 60 -12.00 -25.17 54.95
N VAL A 61 -11.34 -24.20 55.59
CA VAL A 61 -11.26 -22.83 55.07
C VAL A 61 -10.49 -22.88 53.75
N THR A 62 -11.22 -22.82 52.64
CA THR A 62 -10.63 -22.80 51.30
C THR A 62 -10.27 -21.35 50.97
N ILE A 63 -8.99 -20.99 51.12
CA ILE A 63 -8.51 -19.68 50.66
C ILE A 63 -8.38 -19.73 49.14
N THR A 64 -9.31 -19.07 48.45
CA THR A 64 -9.23 -18.87 47.00
C THR A 64 -8.31 -17.68 46.74
N TYR A 65 -7.08 -17.94 46.32
CA TYR A 65 -6.19 -16.91 45.82
C TYR A 65 -6.62 -16.53 44.40
N PHE A 66 -7.30 -15.39 44.25
CA PHE A 66 -7.44 -14.75 42.95
C PHE A 66 -6.09 -14.14 42.59
N LEU A 67 -5.28 -14.87 41.81
CA LEU A 67 -4.14 -14.26 41.14
C LEU A 67 -4.71 -13.19 40.20
N PRO A 68 -4.26 -11.92 40.27
CA PRO A 68 -4.66 -10.94 39.27
C PRO A 68 -4.20 -11.48 37.92
N LEU A 69 -5.13 -11.56 36.97
CA LEU A 69 -4.78 -11.81 35.58
C LEU A 69 -3.92 -10.60 35.16
N ILE A 70 -2.60 -10.79 35.09
CA ILE A 70 -1.73 -9.82 34.45
C ILE A 70 -2.14 -9.91 32.97
N ALA A 71 -2.93 -8.96 32.49
CA ALA A 71 -3.11 -8.75 31.07
C ALA A 71 -1.70 -8.54 30.50
N GLN A 72 -1.19 -9.54 29.79
CA GLN A 72 0.04 -9.36 29.04
C GLN A 72 -0.24 -8.24 28.06
N ASN A 73 0.48 -7.12 28.19
CA ASN A 73 0.56 -6.10 27.15
C ASN A 73 1.21 -6.78 25.92
N SER A 74 0.44 -7.57 25.18
CA SER A 74 0.82 -7.95 23.83
C SER A 74 0.86 -6.65 23.04
N ALA A 75 2.07 -6.17 22.74
CA ALA A 75 2.27 -5.08 21.80
C ALA A 75 1.45 -5.39 20.54
N LEU A 76 0.81 -4.38 19.96
CA LEU A 76 0.03 -4.58 18.75
C LEU A 76 0.94 -5.22 17.68
N PRO A 77 0.46 -6.27 17.00
CA PRO A 77 1.26 -6.98 15.99
C PRO A 77 1.69 -6.06 14.85
N VAL A 78 0.97 -4.95 14.65
CA VAL A 78 1.29 -3.91 13.68
C VAL A 78 1.13 -2.54 14.33
N THR A 79 2.09 -1.65 14.11
CA THR A 79 2.06 -0.27 14.60
C THR A 79 2.23 0.70 13.43
N ALA A 80 1.33 1.69 13.31
CA ALA A 80 1.43 2.71 12.29
C ALA A 80 2.62 3.65 12.52
N VAL A 81 3.26 4.07 11.44
CA VAL A 81 4.35 5.06 11.40
C VAL A 81 3.95 6.16 10.44
N THR A 82 4.17 7.42 10.81
CA THR A 82 3.97 8.55 9.89
C THR A 82 5.06 8.53 8.82
N PRO A 83 4.72 8.32 7.52
CA PRO A 83 5.74 8.35 6.48
C PRO A 83 6.32 9.76 6.31
N GLN A 84 7.52 9.90 5.75
CA GLN A 84 8.16 11.20 5.54
C GLN A 84 8.38 11.47 4.05
N ALA A 85 8.27 12.73 3.65
CA ALA A 85 8.46 13.14 2.25
C ALA A 85 9.79 12.65 1.65
N VAL A 86 10.88 12.71 2.42
CA VAL A 86 12.20 12.23 1.97
C VAL A 86 12.20 10.73 1.63
N TRP A 87 11.45 9.93 2.38
CA TRP A 87 11.37 8.48 2.13
C TRP A 87 10.71 8.15 0.79
N SER A 88 9.81 9.01 0.29
CA SER A 88 9.23 8.83 -1.05
C SER A 88 10.28 9.02 -2.17
N ALA A 89 11.25 9.92 -2.01
CA ALA A 89 12.37 10.05 -2.94
C ALA A 89 13.33 8.84 -2.84
N ASP A 90 13.58 8.36 -1.62
CA ASP A 90 14.44 7.18 -1.40
C ASP A 90 13.83 5.92 -2.04
N TRP A 91 12.51 5.76 -1.98
CA TRP A 91 11.78 4.69 -2.63
C TRP A 91 11.97 4.70 -4.15
N TRP A 92 11.79 5.87 -4.79
CA TRP A 92 11.98 6.00 -6.24
C TRP A 92 13.42 5.69 -6.64
N GLN A 93 14.39 6.23 -5.92
CA GLN A 93 15.80 5.94 -6.19
C GLN A 93 16.15 4.46 -5.97
N TRP A 94 15.55 3.79 -4.99
CA TRP A 94 15.72 2.35 -4.81
C TRP A 94 15.18 1.56 -6.01
N ALA A 95 13.95 1.83 -6.43
CA ALA A 95 13.33 1.15 -7.57
C ALA A 95 14.15 1.36 -8.86
N GLU A 96 14.58 2.60 -9.13
CA GLU A 96 15.33 2.93 -10.34
C GLU A 96 16.73 2.31 -10.38
N ARG A 97 17.46 2.26 -9.25
CA ARG A 97 18.76 1.57 -9.19
C ARG A 97 18.65 0.09 -9.53
N LEU A 98 17.47 -0.50 -9.34
CA LEU A 98 17.17 -1.89 -9.67
C LEU A 98 16.44 -2.02 -11.02
N SER A 99 16.47 -0.98 -11.86
CA SER A 99 15.79 -0.95 -13.17
C SER A 99 14.31 -1.32 -13.08
N ASN A 100 13.64 -0.91 -11.99
CA ASN A 100 12.24 -1.20 -11.68
C ASN A 100 11.89 -2.69 -11.55
N ALA A 101 12.88 -3.59 -11.40
CA ALA A 101 12.65 -5.01 -11.19
C ALA A 101 11.67 -5.33 -10.04
N PRO A 102 11.71 -4.64 -8.87
CA PRO A 102 10.74 -4.88 -7.80
C PRO A 102 9.29 -4.55 -8.17
N ILE A 103 9.06 -3.58 -9.06
CA ILE A 103 7.72 -3.11 -9.45
C ILE A 103 7.01 -4.14 -10.33
N VAL A 104 7.75 -4.84 -11.19
CA VAL A 104 7.20 -5.83 -12.15
C VAL A 104 7.22 -7.27 -11.64
N ALA A 105 7.83 -7.53 -10.48
CA ALA A 105 7.91 -8.86 -9.91
C ALA A 105 6.56 -9.32 -9.33
N GLU A 106 6.29 -10.62 -9.34
CA GLU A 106 5.10 -11.26 -8.77
C GLU A 106 5.43 -12.65 -8.21
N GLY A 107 4.54 -13.21 -7.37
CA GLY A 107 4.76 -14.51 -6.74
C GLY A 107 5.81 -14.47 -5.64
N ASN A 108 6.71 -15.44 -5.61
CA ASN A 108 7.81 -15.45 -4.64
C ASN A 108 8.89 -14.46 -5.06
N VAL A 109 9.12 -13.42 -4.26
CA VAL A 109 10.03 -12.31 -4.61
C VAL A 109 11.09 -12.10 -3.53
N ASP A 110 12.26 -11.60 -3.93
CA ASP A 110 13.28 -11.13 -3.00
C ASP A 110 12.94 -9.71 -2.52
N CYS A 111 12.27 -9.61 -1.37
CA CYS A 111 11.94 -8.33 -0.73
C CYS A 111 13.15 -7.64 -0.08
N GLY A 112 14.33 -8.28 -0.05
CA GLY A 112 15.58 -7.67 0.40
C GLY A 112 16.44 -7.11 -0.72
N LEU A 113 16.02 -7.25 -1.97
CA LEU A 113 16.79 -6.80 -3.12
C LEU A 113 17.13 -5.31 -3.02
N GLY A 114 18.42 -4.99 -2.94
CA GLY A 114 18.92 -3.62 -2.87
C GLY A 114 18.51 -2.84 -1.62
N GLN A 115 18.03 -3.51 -0.57
CA GLN A 115 17.62 -2.90 0.70
C GLN A 115 18.72 -3.00 1.77
N SER A 116 18.81 -1.99 2.62
CA SER A 116 19.58 -2.03 3.87
C SER A 116 19.06 -0.98 4.86
N GLY A 117 19.51 -1.03 6.12
CA GLY A 117 19.08 -0.10 7.17
C GLY A 117 17.71 -0.42 7.76
N ASP A 118 17.10 0.56 8.42
CA ASP A 118 15.84 0.40 9.18
C ASP A 118 14.58 0.64 8.33
N LEU A 119 14.71 1.37 7.23
CA LEU A 119 13.63 1.66 6.30
C LEU A 119 13.60 0.59 5.20
N TRP A 120 12.46 -0.05 5.03
CA TRP A 120 12.26 -1.15 4.11
C TRP A 120 11.14 -0.83 3.12
N PHE A 121 11.42 -0.91 1.82
CA PHE A 121 10.43 -0.57 0.80
C PHE A 121 9.66 -1.80 0.36
N LEU A 122 8.34 -1.69 0.31
CA LEU A 122 7.53 -2.59 -0.50
C LEU A 122 7.31 -1.95 -1.87
N ALA A 123 7.27 -2.76 -2.92
CA ALA A 123 7.06 -2.28 -4.27
C ALA A 123 5.55 -2.16 -4.57
N GLY A 124 5.17 -1.15 -5.35
CA GLY A 124 3.84 -1.11 -5.98
C GLY A 124 3.77 -2.03 -7.20
N THR A 125 2.94 -1.68 -8.17
CA THR A 125 2.90 -2.28 -9.51
C THR A 125 2.75 -1.18 -10.55
N THR A 126 2.90 -1.51 -11.83
CA THR A 126 2.52 -0.59 -12.90
C THR A 126 1.02 -0.33 -12.89
N GLY A 127 0.19 -1.29 -12.49
CA GLY A 127 -1.26 -1.08 -12.30
C GLY A 127 -2.13 -1.57 -13.46
N GLU A 128 -1.69 -2.65 -14.12
CA GLU A 128 -2.42 -3.31 -15.21
C GLU A 128 -3.33 -4.44 -14.70
N GLN A 129 -2.88 -5.19 -13.69
CA GLN A 129 -3.60 -6.30 -13.07
C GLN A 129 -3.24 -6.38 -11.57
N PRO A 130 -4.10 -6.99 -10.73
CA PRO A 130 -3.76 -7.27 -9.34
C PRO A 130 -2.53 -8.17 -9.21
N VAL A 131 -1.60 -7.79 -8.33
CA VAL A 131 -0.35 -8.52 -8.08
C VAL A 131 -0.35 -9.11 -6.67
N VAL A 132 0.04 -10.37 -6.55
CA VAL A 132 0.28 -11.02 -5.26
C VAL A 132 1.76 -11.36 -5.13
N ARG A 133 2.35 -11.04 -3.98
CA ARG A 133 3.75 -11.32 -3.65
C ARG A 133 3.87 -12.04 -2.33
N THR A 134 4.83 -12.95 -2.24
CA THR A 134 5.19 -13.66 -1.01
C THR A 134 6.68 -13.50 -0.79
N CYS A 135 7.08 -13.09 0.41
CA CYS A 135 8.49 -12.93 0.74
C CYS A 135 8.77 -12.88 2.25
N THR A 136 10.04 -13.11 2.60
CA THR A 136 10.55 -12.94 3.97
C THR A 136 11.30 -11.62 4.09
N VAL A 137 11.12 -10.94 5.21
CA VAL A 137 11.76 -9.65 5.54
C VAL A 137 12.28 -9.68 6.97
N PRO A 138 13.34 -8.92 7.28
CA PRO A 138 13.85 -8.83 8.65
C PRO A 138 12.85 -8.11 9.58
N ALA A 139 12.84 -8.51 10.85
CA ALA A 139 12.14 -7.82 11.92
C ALA A 139 12.73 -6.43 12.20
N ASP A 140 12.02 -5.67 13.04
CA ASP A 140 12.41 -4.34 13.51
C ASP A 140 12.55 -3.26 12.41
N LYS A 141 11.97 -3.50 11.23
CA LYS A 141 11.92 -2.53 10.13
C LYS A 141 10.71 -1.60 10.17
N ILE A 142 10.89 -0.42 9.59
CA ILE A 142 9.79 0.45 9.16
C ILE A 142 9.53 0.13 7.70
N PHE A 143 8.36 -0.42 7.39
CA PHE A 143 7.92 -0.64 6.03
C PHE A 143 7.29 0.64 5.49
N LEU A 144 7.73 1.09 4.32
CA LEU A 144 7.08 2.14 3.54
C LEU A 144 6.43 1.53 2.31
N VAL A 145 5.17 1.88 2.08
CA VAL A 145 4.35 1.28 1.03
C VAL A 145 3.78 2.36 0.09
N PRO A 146 4.04 2.28 -1.23
CA PRO A 146 3.48 3.16 -2.24
C PRO A 146 2.07 2.72 -2.63
N ILE A 147 1.03 3.40 -2.17
CA ILE A 147 -0.34 3.04 -2.57
C ILE A 147 -0.57 3.44 -4.03
N HIS A 148 -0.17 4.66 -4.38
CA HIS A 148 -0.05 5.15 -5.74
C HIS A 148 0.93 6.32 -5.75
N THR A 149 1.88 6.35 -6.68
CA THR A 149 2.91 7.39 -6.73
C THR A 149 3.34 7.64 -8.16
N VAL A 150 3.69 8.90 -8.46
CA VAL A 150 4.22 9.31 -9.77
C VAL A 150 5.43 10.19 -9.52
N ALA A 151 6.51 9.94 -10.27
CA ALA A 151 7.68 10.81 -10.35
C ALA A 151 7.70 11.54 -11.70
N TRP A 152 8.31 12.72 -11.70
CA TRP A 152 8.56 13.52 -12.89
C TRP A 152 10.00 14.01 -12.87
N GLY A 153 10.72 13.73 -13.94
CA GLY A 153 12.00 14.32 -14.29
C GLY A 153 11.93 14.79 -15.74
N ASN A 154 12.57 15.90 -16.06
CA ASN A 154 12.67 16.41 -17.41
C ASN A 154 13.36 15.37 -18.30
N GLU A 155 12.69 14.97 -19.39
CA GLU A 155 13.25 14.07 -20.39
C GLU A 155 13.44 14.79 -21.74
N GLY A 156 14.49 14.42 -22.49
CA GLY A 156 14.73 14.98 -23.83
C GLY A 156 14.94 16.49 -23.82
N SER A 157 14.01 17.23 -24.43
CA SER A 157 14.05 18.71 -24.52
C SER A 157 13.17 19.42 -23.48
N GLU A 158 12.61 18.69 -22.52
CA GLU A 158 11.84 19.29 -21.43
C GLU A 158 12.74 20.18 -20.55
N THR A 159 12.23 21.33 -20.13
CA THR A 159 12.95 22.32 -19.32
C THR A 159 12.08 22.87 -18.19
N LEU A 160 11.18 22.05 -17.66
CA LEU A 160 10.28 22.47 -16.58
C LEU A 160 11.08 22.73 -15.29
N SER A 161 10.77 23.83 -14.63
CA SER A 161 11.25 24.13 -13.29
C SER A 161 10.64 23.18 -12.24
N VAL A 162 11.27 23.08 -11.07
CA VAL A 162 10.74 22.28 -9.95
C VAL A 162 9.29 22.65 -9.58
N PRO A 163 8.91 23.95 -9.47
CA PRO A 163 7.52 24.31 -9.22
C PRO A 163 6.55 23.86 -10.32
N GLU A 164 6.94 23.92 -11.60
CA GLU A 164 6.10 23.45 -12.72
C GLU A 164 5.90 21.94 -12.67
N LYS A 165 6.96 21.16 -12.40
CA LYS A 165 6.85 19.71 -12.19
C LYS A 165 5.93 19.37 -11.02
N ARG A 166 6.03 20.10 -9.90
CA ARG A 166 5.14 19.91 -8.74
C ARG A 166 3.69 20.25 -9.03
N ALA A 167 3.44 21.33 -9.78
CA ALA A 167 2.09 21.71 -10.18
C ALA A 167 1.47 20.67 -11.13
N ALA A 168 2.26 20.14 -12.06
CA ALA A 168 1.83 19.05 -12.94
C ALA A 168 1.44 17.80 -12.15
N LEU A 169 2.29 17.37 -11.20
CA LEU A 169 2.01 16.23 -10.32
C LEU A 169 0.83 16.49 -9.37
N ASP A 170 0.63 17.72 -8.91
CA ASP A 170 -0.54 18.06 -8.12
C ASP A 170 -1.84 17.88 -8.91
N GLY A 171 -1.81 18.28 -10.19
CA GLY A 171 -2.90 18.07 -11.13
C GLY A 171 -3.24 16.61 -11.41
N VAL A 172 -2.31 15.66 -11.21
CA VAL A 172 -2.59 14.21 -11.38
C VAL A 172 -3.61 13.70 -10.35
N TYR A 173 -3.57 14.25 -9.14
CA TYR A 173 -4.40 13.85 -8.01
C TYR A 173 -5.46 14.89 -7.61
N SER A 174 -5.56 15.99 -8.35
CA SER A 174 -6.54 17.05 -8.06
C SER A 174 -7.97 16.51 -8.14
N ALA A 175 -8.78 16.86 -7.14
CA ALA A 175 -10.22 16.54 -7.14
C ALA A 175 -11.07 17.69 -7.68
N GLN A 176 -10.46 18.86 -7.89
CA GLN A 176 -11.16 20.10 -8.21
C GLN A 176 -11.06 20.47 -9.68
N GLU A 177 -9.90 20.24 -10.30
CA GLU A 177 -9.62 20.63 -11.68
C GLU A 177 -8.92 19.49 -12.43
N PRO A 178 -9.28 19.23 -13.70
CA PRO A 178 -8.58 18.25 -14.50
C PRO A 178 -7.18 18.77 -14.82
N GLY A 179 -6.16 18.22 -14.16
CA GLY A 179 -4.76 18.49 -14.45
C GLY A 179 -4.33 17.98 -15.83
N LEU A 180 -3.02 17.99 -16.11
CA LEU A 180 -2.49 17.63 -17.44
C LEU A 180 -2.90 16.23 -17.93
N LEU A 181 -3.10 15.28 -17.02
CA LEU A 181 -3.51 13.91 -17.35
C LEU A 181 -5.02 13.70 -17.32
N ASN A 182 -5.82 14.76 -17.08
CA ASN A 182 -7.26 14.69 -16.87
C ASN A 182 -7.64 13.56 -15.89
N SER A 183 -6.92 13.45 -14.78
CA SER A 183 -7.03 12.34 -13.82
C SER A 183 -7.36 12.81 -12.42
N LYS A 184 -7.86 11.89 -11.60
CA LYS A 184 -7.99 12.04 -10.14
C LYS A 184 -7.88 10.69 -9.44
N LEU A 185 -7.56 10.70 -8.16
CA LEU A 185 -7.63 9.49 -7.35
C LEU A 185 -9.10 9.17 -7.03
N CYS A 186 -9.57 8.01 -7.45
CA CYS A 186 -10.96 7.56 -7.24
C CYS A 186 -11.06 6.39 -6.26
N ARG A 187 -9.95 5.74 -5.94
CA ARG A 187 -9.87 4.71 -4.91
C ARG A 187 -8.53 4.80 -4.18
N LEU A 188 -8.59 4.61 -2.87
CA LEU A 188 -7.43 4.58 -2.00
C LEU A 188 -7.71 3.66 -0.82
N GLU A 189 -7.09 2.49 -0.82
CA GLU A 189 -7.29 1.45 0.16
C GLU A 189 -5.91 0.98 0.66
N SER A 190 -5.80 0.74 1.95
CA SER A 190 -4.61 0.16 2.57
C SER A 190 -5.01 -0.60 3.82
N SER A 191 -4.41 -1.76 4.04
CA SER A 191 -4.63 -2.54 5.25
C SER A 191 -3.45 -3.45 5.55
N VAL A 192 -3.24 -3.71 6.84
CA VAL A 192 -2.37 -4.78 7.32
C VAL A 192 -3.20 -5.70 8.22
N ASP A 193 -3.16 -7.00 7.96
CA ASP A 193 -3.93 -8.03 8.67
C ASP A 193 -5.43 -7.70 8.75
N GLY A 194 -5.98 -7.20 7.63
CA GLY A 194 -7.38 -6.78 7.52
C GLY A 194 -7.74 -5.46 8.22
N HIS A 195 -6.81 -4.81 8.93
CA HIS A 195 -7.04 -3.53 9.58
C HIS A 195 -6.65 -2.39 8.66
N ALA A 196 -7.57 -1.45 8.41
CA ALA A 196 -7.33 -0.32 7.53
C ALA A 196 -6.27 0.65 8.08
N PHE A 197 -5.45 1.21 7.18
CA PHE A 197 -4.43 2.20 7.52
C PHE A 197 -4.80 3.61 7.05
N SER A 198 -4.37 4.60 7.82
CA SER A 198 -4.40 6.00 7.37
C SER A 198 -3.34 6.22 6.31
N ASN A 199 -3.73 6.90 5.23
CA ASN A 199 -2.87 7.20 4.09
C ASN A 199 -2.44 8.67 4.13
N MET A 200 -1.21 8.95 3.71
CA MET A 200 -0.70 10.30 3.61
C MET A 200 -0.22 10.61 2.20
N ARG A 201 -0.69 11.74 1.66
CA ARG A 201 -0.16 12.30 0.43
C ARG A 201 1.16 13.00 0.71
N LEU A 202 2.21 12.66 -0.03
CA LEU A 202 3.56 13.19 0.15
C LEU A 202 4.10 13.69 -1.18
N GLN A 203 4.57 14.94 -1.16
CA GLN A 203 5.45 15.46 -2.20
C GLN A 203 6.91 15.31 -1.76
N SER A 204 7.72 14.68 -2.58
CA SER A 204 9.13 14.42 -2.26
C SER A 204 9.96 15.71 -2.26
N PRO A 205 11.13 15.76 -1.59
CA PRO A 205 12.23 16.64 -1.97
C PRO A 205 12.67 16.37 -3.42
N THR A 206 13.51 17.23 -3.99
CA THR A 206 14.11 16.96 -5.30
C THR A 206 15.10 15.80 -5.22
N PHE A 207 15.14 14.95 -6.24
CA PHE A 207 16.08 13.83 -6.34
C PHE A 207 16.45 13.56 -7.81
N PRO A 208 17.62 12.96 -8.10
CA PRO A 208 17.95 12.54 -9.45
C PRO A 208 16.95 11.49 -9.96
N HIS A 209 16.28 11.76 -11.07
CA HIS A 209 15.29 10.88 -11.67
C HIS A 209 15.46 10.85 -13.18
N LYS A 210 15.70 9.66 -13.76
CA LYS A 210 15.91 9.46 -15.22
C LYS A 210 16.88 10.46 -15.90
N GLY A 211 17.91 10.89 -15.18
CA GLY A 211 18.91 11.85 -15.71
C GLY A 211 18.61 13.32 -15.46
N ASP A 212 17.41 13.67 -14.97
CA ASP A 212 17.13 15.00 -14.41
C ASP A 212 17.64 15.06 -12.96
N PRO A 213 18.59 15.96 -12.62
CA PRO A 213 19.08 16.10 -11.25
C PRO A 213 18.03 16.64 -10.27
N GLU A 214 16.95 17.28 -10.76
CA GLU A 214 15.93 17.94 -9.95
C GLU A 214 14.54 17.29 -10.12
N GLY A 215 14.48 15.98 -10.33
CA GLY A 215 13.22 15.24 -10.37
C GLY A 215 12.41 15.37 -9.07
N VAL A 216 11.10 15.21 -9.15
CA VAL A 216 10.17 15.28 -8.01
C VAL A 216 9.13 14.17 -8.09
N ALA A 217 8.51 13.83 -6.96
CA ALA A 217 7.42 12.86 -6.90
C ALA A 217 6.26 13.36 -6.03
N ASP A 218 5.06 12.84 -6.32
CA ASP A 218 3.84 13.01 -5.54
C ASP A 218 3.08 11.68 -5.51
N GLY A 219 2.52 11.35 -4.35
CA GLY A 219 1.81 10.09 -4.19
C GLY A 219 1.24 9.88 -2.80
N PHE A 220 0.51 8.80 -2.64
CA PHE A 220 -0.12 8.36 -1.40
C PHE A 220 0.62 7.17 -0.82
N TRP A 221 0.93 7.27 0.47
CA TRP A 221 1.80 6.36 1.18
C TRP A 221 1.21 6.00 2.53
N PHE A 222 1.55 4.83 3.04
CA PHE A 222 1.46 4.53 4.46
C PHE A 222 2.74 3.84 4.91
N ALA A 223 3.00 3.88 6.22
CA ALA A 223 4.13 3.20 6.80
C ALA A 223 3.73 2.51 8.11
N PHE A 224 4.41 1.41 8.42
CA PHE A 224 4.14 0.61 9.59
C PHE A 224 5.38 -0.16 10.07
N ARG A 225 5.32 -0.63 11.31
CA ARG A 225 6.18 -1.70 11.85
C ARG A 225 5.30 -2.92 12.08
N ALA A 226 5.87 -4.10 11.88
CA ALA A 226 5.22 -5.36 12.19
C ALA A 226 6.11 -6.18 13.14
N SER A 227 5.47 -6.94 14.04
CA SER A 227 6.15 -7.94 14.86
C SER A 227 6.65 -9.11 14.00
N GLU A 228 7.45 -9.99 14.57
CA GLU A 228 7.76 -11.28 13.95
C GLU A 228 6.48 -12.10 13.70
N GLY A 229 6.41 -12.79 12.57
CA GLY A 229 5.26 -13.60 12.16
C GLY A 229 4.82 -13.36 10.72
N SER A 230 3.66 -13.91 10.37
CA SER A 230 3.05 -13.75 9.05
C SER A 230 2.05 -12.60 9.05
N HIS A 231 2.16 -11.73 8.04
CA HIS A 231 1.31 -10.55 7.88
C HIS A 231 0.81 -10.43 6.44
N GLU A 232 -0.46 -10.07 6.26
CA GLU A 232 -1.00 -9.70 4.96
C GLU A 232 -1.01 -8.17 4.83
N VAL A 233 -0.32 -7.64 3.82
CA VAL A 233 -0.35 -6.20 3.50
C VAL A 233 -1.06 -6.03 2.17
N ARG A 234 -2.19 -5.34 2.17
CA ARG A 234 -2.95 -5.02 0.96
C ARG A 234 -2.98 -3.52 0.76
N PHE A 235 -2.80 -3.08 -0.47
CA PHE A 235 -3.00 -1.69 -0.83
C PHE A 235 -3.47 -1.56 -2.27
N ARG A 236 -4.36 -0.58 -2.49
CA ARG A 236 -4.90 -0.28 -3.79
C ARG A 236 -5.06 1.21 -4.01
N GLY A 237 -4.51 1.70 -5.10
CA GLY A 237 -4.67 3.08 -5.55
C GLY A 237 -5.13 3.10 -7.01
N THR A 238 -6.30 3.69 -7.25
CA THR A 238 -6.84 3.80 -8.61
C THR A 238 -6.89 5.26 -9.02
N LEU A 239 -6.17 5.59 -10.10
CA LEU A 239 -6.43 6.80 -10.86
C LEU A 239 -7.60 6.54 -11.82
N CYS A 240 -8.50 7.50 -11.87
CA CYS A 240 -9.58 7.54 -12.85
C CYS A 240 -9.47 8.80 -13.71
N ASP A 241 -10.05 8.72 -14.91
CA ASP A 241 -10.36 9.89 -15.72
C ASP A 241 -11.27 10.83 -14.92
N PHE A 242 -10.93 12.12 -14.94
CA PHE A 242 -11.51 13.14 -14.08
C PHE A 242 -13.02 13.30 -14.33
N ASN A 243 -13.43 13.21 -15.60
CA ASN A 243 -14.81 13.49 -16.03
C ASN A 243 -15.69 12.25 -15.97
N SER A 244 -15.21 11.14 -16.52
CA SER A 244 -15.98 9.91 -16.68
C SER A 244 -15.93 8.98 -15.45
N ASN A 245 -14.97 9.18 -14.53
CA ASN A 245 -14.62 8.24 -13.47
C ASN A 245 -14.20 6.85 -14.00
N ALA A 246 -13.85 6.71 -15.28
CA ALA A 246 -13.32 5.46 -15.81
C ALA A 246 -11.92 5.23 -15.23
N PRO A 247 -11.60 4.03 -14.69
CA PRO A 247 -10.24 3.71 -14.26
C PRO A 247 -9.23 3.86 -15.40
N ILE A 248 -8.12 4.56 -15.15
CA ILE A 248 -7.01 4.73 -16.10
C ILE A 248 -5.75 4.00 -15.65
N ASN A 249 -5.57 3.84 -14.33
CA ASN A 249 -4.47 3.10 -13.74
C ASN A 249 -4.92 2.53 -12.39
N ASP A 250 -4.61 1.26 -12.13
CA ASP A 250 -5.09 0.56 -10.95
C ASP A 250 -3.98 -0.27 -10.29
N VAL A 251 -3.26 0.35 -9.37
CA VAL A 251 -2.30 -0.35 -8.51
C VAL A 251 -3.08 -1.17 -7.50
N ASP A 252 -3.11 -2.50 -7.60
CA ASP A 252 -3.73 -3.42 -6.62
C ASP A 252 -2.70 -4.48 -6.24
N VAL A 253 -2.20 -4.43 -5.00
CA VAL A 253 -1.10 -5.29 -4.55
C VAL A 253 -1.45 -5.93 -3.21
N THR A 254 -1.17 -7.22 -3.11
CA THR A 254 -1.20 -7.98 -1.86
C THR A 254 0.16 -8.61 -1.61
N TYR A 255 0.73 -8.37 -0.42
CA TYR A 255 1.90 -9.07 0.09
C TYR A 255 1.49 -10.05 1.18
N GLN A 256 1.97 -11.28 1.07
CA GLN A 256 2.07 -12.25 2.15
C GLN A 256 3.49 -12.17 2.71
N LEU A 257 3.68 -11.36 3.76
CA LEU A 257 4.97 -11.11 4.38
C LEU A 257 5.22 -12.09 5.52
N THR A 258 6.43 -12.63 5.58
CA THR A 258 6.95 -13.28 6.78
C THR A 258 8.03 -12.38 7.38
N VAL A 259 7.79 -11.86 8.58
CA VAL A 259 8.73 -11.05 9.35
C VAL A 259 9.51 -11.98 10.28
N GLU A 260 10.82 -12.05 10.13
CA GLU A 260 11.68 -12.94 10.92
C GLU A 260 12.78 -12.16 11.63
N ALA A 261 13.15 -12.60 12.84
CA ALA A 261 14.30 -12.05 13.54
C ALA A 261 15.54 -12.04 12.62
N PRO A 262 16.38 -10.99 12.67
CA PRO A 262 17.66 -11.03 11.97
C PRO A 262 18.42 -12.28 12.42
N ASN A 263 18.98 -13.04 11.48
CA ASN A 263 19.86 -14.16 11.80
C ASN A 263 21.01 -13.63 12.68
N ARG A 264 20.89 -13.81 14.00
CA ARG A 264 21.99 -13.58 14.93
C ARG A 264 22.90 -14.79 14.80
N ASP A 265 23.98 -14.62 14.06
CA ASP A 265 25.06 -15.61 14.07
C ASP A 265 25.47 -15.82 15.54
N PRO A 266 25.38 -17.04 16.12
CA PRO A 266 25.66 -17.26 17.55
C PRO A 266 27.13 -17.07 17.97
N GLY A 267 27.97 -16.42 17.14
CA GLY A 267 29.42 -16.42 17.29
C GLY A 267 30.14 -15.13 16.91
N ALA A 268 29.46 -13.98 16.91
CA ALA A 268 30.11 -12.66 16.77
C ALA A 268 30.32 -11.97 18.13
#